data_AF-A0A9P6DY20-F1
#
_entry.id   AF-A0A9P6DY20-F1
#
_cell.length_a   1.000
_cell.length_b   1.000
_cell.length_c   1.000
_cell.angle_alpha   90.00
_cell.angle_beta   90.00
_cell.angle_gamma   90.00
#
_symmetry.space_group_name_H-M   'P 1'
#
loop_
_entity.id
_entity.type
_entity.pdbx_description
1 polymer ?
#
loop_
_entity_poly.entity_id
_entity_poly.type
_entity_poly.pdbx_seq_one_letter_code
_entity_poly.pdbx_strand_id
1 'polypeptide(L)'
;MSPNLQPGEKRIIAQFHDESCFHANEFKSSACIMHMAKVIHDARKVIFPGASGDSWWDTQQLLVQVDTAMDIFDATHPDCQALFIFDQSSAHGNGGKQRKQKDTIIPCTNPTISMCGKPQKMTNENGEAKGLQAMLEERGFDMKGMRAKCTPICPFENDRCCMAHLLSRQDDFVNQISMLEAAIINRGHLCLFLPKFHCELNPIEMYWGYAKYHYCEVFKATFAEAKQTTIQSLDACPVETIRRFINRKILKVFLGSLSLKEPKSVEI
;
A
#
# COMPACT_ATOMS: atom_id res chain seq x y z
N MET A 1 1.80 -20.76 -21.62
CA MET A 1 0.60 -21.62 -21.63
C MET A 1 -0.36 -21.00 -20.65
N SER A 2 -1.63 -20.81 -21.01
CA SER A 2 -2.63 -20.37 -20.04
C SER A 2 -2.72 -21.40 -18.91
N PRO A 3 -2.79 -20.98 -17.63
CA PRO A 3 -2.92 -21.91 -16.52
C PRO A 3 -4.22 -22.73 -16.63
N ASN A 4 -4.15 -23.99 -16.22
CA ASN A 4 -5.32 -24.87 -16.16
C ASN A 4 -6.08 -24.62 -14.86
N LEU A 5 -7.10 -23.75 -14.92
CA LEU A 5 -7.90 -23.31 -13.79
C LEU A 5 -8.97 -24.35 -13.43
N GLN A 6 -9.19 -24.57 -12.13
CA GLN A 6 -10.29 -25.40 -11.64
C GLN A 6 -11.65 -24.69 -11.84
N PRO A 7 -12.78 -25.44 -11.87
CA PRO A 7 -14.10 -24.83 -11.94
C PRO A 7 -14.34 -23.83 -10.80
N GLY A 8 -14.51 -22.55 -11.15
CA GLY A 8 -14.69 -21.44 -10.20
C GLY A 8 -13.43 -20.61 -9.90
N GLU A 9 -12.26 -21.03 -10.37
CA GLU A 9 -11.04 -20.21 -10.27
C GLU A 9 -10.99 -19.13 -11.36
N LYS A 10 -10.65 -17.91 -10.97
CA LYS A 10 -10.33 -16.81 -11.89
C LYS A 10 -8.83 -16.69 -12.08
N ARG A 11 -8.39 -16.28 -13.27
CA ARG A 11 -6.98 -15.91 -13.50
C ARG A 11 -6.62 -14.68 -12.67
N ILE A 12 -5.57 -14.76 -11.86
CA ILE A 12 -5.07 -13.63 -11.09
C ILE A 12 -4.08 -12.82 -11.94
N ILE A 13 -4.23 -11.49 -11.94
CA ILE A 13 -3.32 -10.54 -12.59
C ILE A 13 -2.82 -9.54 -11.54
N ALA A 14 -1.51 -9.41 -11.40
CA ALA A 14 -0.91 -8.43 -10.49
C ALA A 14 -1.07 -6.98 -10.99
N GLN A 15 -1.42 -6.07 -10.08
CA GLN A 15 -1.54 -4.64 -10.31
C GLN A 15 -0.68 -3.90 -9.27
N PHE A 16 0.45 -3.32 -9.69
CA PHE A 16 1.34 -2.59 -8.79
C PHE A 16 0.91 -1.13 -8.67
N HIS A 17 0.78 -0.64 -7.45
CA HIS A 17 0.54 0.77 -7.14
C HIS A 17 1.65 1.28 -6.22
N ASP A 18 2.11 2.49 -6.51
CA ASP A 18 3.16 3.19 -5.79
C ASP A 18 3.15 4.69 -6.18
N GLU A 19 3.84 5.52 -5.41
CA GLU A 19 3.78 6.97 -5.47
C GLU A 19 5.21 7.55 -5.61
N SER A 20 5.46 8.40 -6.61
CA SER A 20 6.80 8.95 -6.83
C SER A 20 6.82 10.43 -7.21
N CYS A 21 7.78 11.16 -6.64
CA CYS A 21 8.03 12.57 -6.92
C CYS A 21 9.12 12.76 -7.99
N PHE A 22 8.94 13.78 -8.84
CA PHE A 22 9.93 14.29 -9.77
C PHE A 22 10.31 15.71 -9.35
N HIS A 23 11.60 16.02 -9.20
CA HIS A 23 12.06 17.35 -8.81
C HIS A 23 12.59 18.14 -10.01
N ALA A 24 12.42 19.46 -10.00
CA ALA A 24 12.90 20.32 -11.09
C ALA A 24 14.43 20.37 -11.24
N ASN A 25 15.16 20.04 -10.17
CA ASN A 25 16.61 20.24 -10.06
C ASN A 25 17.46 18.94 -10.12
N GLU A 26 16.87 17.82 -10.52
CA GLU A 26 17.60 16.56 -10.71
C GLU A 26 18.23 16.54 -12.11
N PHE A 27 19.56 16.74 -12.18
CA PHE A 27 20.29 16.87 -13.45
C PHE A 27 21.52 15.94 -13.52
N LYS A 28 21.57 15.10 -14.57
CA LYS A 28 22.79 14.59 -15.20
C LYS A 28 22.53 14.37 -16.69
N SER A 29 23.47 14.76 -17.54
CA SER A 29 23.29 14.87 -18.99
C SER A 29 23.69 13.62 -19.77
N SER A 30 22.81 13.11 -20.67
CA SER A 30 23.08 12.70 -22.08
C SER A 30 21.99 11.80 -22.74
N ALA A 31 21.18 12.38 -23.65
CA ALA A 31 20.62 11.78 -24.90
C ALA A 31 19.53 10.64 -24.95
N CYS A 32 18.26 11.03 -25.25
CA CYS A 32 17.41 10.54 -26.39
C CYS A 32 16.84 9.06 -26.42
N ILE A 33 15.72 8.65 -27.08
CA ILE A 33 14.65 9.19 -27.99
C ILE A 33 13.26 8.59 -27.57
N MET A 34 12.11 9.15 -28.02
CA MET A 34 10.74 8.60 -27.81
C MET A 34 9.92 8.30 -29.09
N HIS A 35 8.95 7.37 -28.99
CA HIS A 35 7.77 7.30 -29.89
C HIS A 35 6.53 6.75 -29.16
N MET A 36 5.31 7.20 -29.53
CA MET A 36 4.12 7.15 -28.66
C MET A 36 3.06 6.10 -29.07
N ALA A 37 2.30 5.61 -28.08
CA ALA A 37 1.01 4.92 -28.27
C ALA A 37 -0.07 5.57 -27.38
N LYS A 38 -1.29 5.73 -27.91
CA LYS A 38 -2.35 6.54 -27.26
C LYS A 38 -3.15 5.72 -26.24
N VAL A 39 -3.09 6.13 -24.97
CA VAL A 39 -3.90 5.57 -23.88
C VAL A 39 -5.34 6.12 -23.94
N ILE A 40 -6.34 5.28 -23.68
CA ILE A 40 -7.77 5.66 -23.73
C ILE A 40 -8.30 6.00 -22.32
N HIS A 41 -7.94 5.19 -21.32
CA HIS A 41 -8.20 5.45 -19.89
C HIS A 41 -6.94 5.12 -19.09
N ASP A 42 -6.56 5.98 -18.15
CA ASP A 42 -5.38 5.82 -17.30
C ASP A 42 -5.77 6.07 -15.83
N ALA A 43 -5.29 5.20 -14.94
CA ALA A 43 -5.44 5.34 -13.49
C ALA A 43 -4.36 6.26 -12.89
N ARG A 44 -3.28 6.57 -13.62
CA ARG A 44 -2.22 7.48 -13.18
C ARG A 44 -2.79 8.85 -12.82
N LYS A 45 -2.46 9.34 -11.63
CA LYS A 45 -2.72 10.72 -11.21
C LYS A 45 -1.38 11.45 -11.08
N VAL A 46 -1.30 12.64 -11.67
CA VAL A 46 -0.16 13.55 -11.51
C VAL A 46 -0.69 14.81 -10.88
N ILE A 47 -0.17 15.14 -9.70
CA ILE A 47 -0.55 16.33 -8.93
C ILE A 47 0.63 17.31 -8.83
N PHE A 48 0.32 18.59 -8.70
CA PHE A 48 1.27 19.68 -8.57
C PHE A 48 0.97 20.49 -7.30
N PRO A 49 1.29 19.95 -6.11
CA PRO A 49 0.95 20.59 -4.84
C PRO A 49 1.69 21.91 -4.64
N GLY A 50 0.98 22.92 -4.12
CA GLY A 50 1.54 24.25 -3.86
C GLY A 50 0.48 25.25 -3.42
N ALA A 51 0.89 26.48 -3.06
CA ALA A 51 -0.01 27.53 -2.55
C ALA A 51 -1.11 27.96 -3.54
N SER A 52 -0.94 27.66 -4.83
CA SER A 52 -1.93 27.87 -5.90
C SER A 52 -2.07 26.61 -6.78
N GLY A 53 -1.73 25.45 -6.22
CA GLY A 53 -1.69 24.15 -6.91
C GLY A 53 -2.68 23.16 -6.30
N ASP A 54 -2.47 21.89 -6.58
CA ASP A 54 -3.33 20.81 -6.10
C ASP A 54 -3.22 20.62 -4.57
N SER A 55 -4.21 19.96 -3.98
CA SER A 55 -4.10 19.46 -2.61
C SER A 55 -2.98 18.42 -2.50
N TRP A 56 -2.34 18.35 -1.33
CA TRP A 56 -1.45 17.24 -1.00
C TRP A 56 -2.21 15.90 -1.09
N TRP A 57 -1.50 14.87 -1.55
CA TRP A 57 -2.03 13.52 -1.69
C TRP A 57 -2.51 12.96 -0.33
N ASP A 58 -3.62 12.23 -0.34
CA ASP A 58 -4.18 11.64 0.87
C ASP A 58 -4.96 10.34 0.59
N THR A 59 -5.34 9.65 1.68
CA THR A 59 -6.05 8.37 1.62
C THR A 59 -7.40 8.44 0.88
N GLN A 60 -8.07 9.61 0.83
CA GLN A 60 -9.33 9.73 0.08
C GLN A 60 -9.06 9.79 -1.43
N GLN A 61 -8.07 10.57 -1.87
CA GLN A 61 -7.64 10.60 -3.27
C GLN A 61 -7.11 9.23 -3.73
N LEU A 62 -6.36 8.54 -2.87
CA LEU A 62 -5.91 7.17 -3.11
C LEU A 62 -7.07 6.20 -3.32
N LEU A 63 -8.08 6.19 -2.45
CA LEU A 63 -9.24 5.31 -2.59
C LEU A 63 -10.00 5.56 -3.90
N VAL A 64 -10.18 6.83 -4.30
CA VAL A 64 -10.80 7.19 -5.59
C VAL A 64 -9.95 6.74 -6.78
N GLN A 65 -8.62 6.87 -6.69
CA GLN A 65 -7.72 6.38 -7.74
C GLN A 65 -7.78 4.85 -7.88
N VAL A 66 -7.78 4.13 -6.76
CA VAL A 66 -7.83 2.67 -6.75
C VAL A 66 -9.19 2.16 -7.24
N ASP A 67 -10.30 2.82 -6.90
CA ASP A 67 -11.62 2.52 -7.48
C ASP A 67 -11.66 2.72 -9.00
N THR A 68 -11.06 3.83 -9.49
CA THR A 68 -10.87 4.06 -10.94
C THR A 68 -10.01 2.95 -11.58
N ALA A 69 -8.98 2.47 -10.88
CA ALA A 69 -8.13 1.38 -11.36
C ALA A 69 -8.87 0.02 -11.41
N MET A 70 -9.77 -0.23 -10.45
CA MET A 70 -10.65 -1.40 -10.44
C MET A 70 -11.65 -1.34 -11.59
N ASP A 71 -12.28 -0.20 -11.87
CA ASP A 71 -13.17 -0.02 -13.03
C ASP A 71 -12.46 -0.29 -14.37
N ILE A 72 -11.23 0.23 -14.53
CA ILE A 72 -10.41 -0.04 -15.73
C ILE A 72 -10.04 -1.53 -15.80
N PHE A 73 -9.70 -2.16 -14.67
CA PHE A 73 -9.38 -3.58 -14.63
C PHE A 73 -10.57 -4.46 -15.02
N ASP A 74 -11.73 -4.25 -14.40
CA ASP A 74 -12.97 -5.01 -14.64
C ASP A 74 -13.40 -4.91 -16.11
N ALA A 75 -13.29 -3.72 -16.70
CA ALA A 75 -13.61 -3.48 -18.11
C ALA A 75 -12.60 -4.14 -19.09
N THR A 76 -11.34 -4.29 -18.70
CA THR A 76 -10.28 -4.86 -19.56
C THR A 76 -10.06 -6.36 -19.36
N HIS A 77 -10.46 -6.91 -18.21
CA HIS A 77 -10.21 -8.29 -17.80
C HIS A 77 -11.40 -8.92 -17.04
N PRO A 78 -12.62 -8.97 -17.61
CA PRO A 78 -13.85 -9.32 -16.88
C PRO A 78 -13.83 -10.71 -16.19
N ASP A 79 -13.14 -11.68 -16.77
CA ASP A 79 -13.02 -13.05 -16.23
C ASP A 79 -11.82 -13.24 -15.28
N CYS A 80 -11.07 -12.17 -14.99
CA CYS A 80 -9.89 -12.21 -14.12
C CYS A 80 -10.20 -11.66 -12.71
N GLN A 81 -9.22 -11.79 -11.82
CA GLN A 81 -9.21 -11.17 -10.50
C GLN A 81 -7.93 -10.35 -10.37
N ALA A 82 -8.04 -9.08 -9.99
CA ALA A 82 -6.85 -8.29 -9.70
C ALA A 82 -6.23 -8.70 -8.36
N LEU A 83 -4.89 -8.72 -8.32
CA LEU A 83 -4.10 -8.69 -7.09
C LEU A 83 -3.40 -7.34 -7.03
N PHE A 84 -3.98 -6.40 -6.28
CA PHE A 84 -3.38 -5.10 -6.03
C PHE A 84 -2.23 -5.24 -5.03
N ILE A 85 -1.05 -4.75 -5.43
CA ILE A 85 0.20 -4.83 -4.67
C ILE A 85 0.66 -3.40 -4.39
N PHE A 86 0.74 -3.07 -3.10
CA PHE A 86 1.21 -1.78 -2.61
C PHE A 86 2.53 -1.95 -1.85
N ASP A 87 3.29 -0.86 -1.72
CA ASP A 87 4.32 -0.78 -0.69
C ASP A 87 3.69 -0.64 0.72
N GLN A 88 4.50 -0.39 1.76
CA GLN A 88 4.02 -0.08 3.11
C GLN A 88 4.20 1.42 3.44
N SER A 89 3.77 2.30 2.53
CA SER A 89 3.73 3.74 2.78
C SER A 89 2.84 4.10 3.97
N SER A 90 3.11 5.26 4.55
CA SER A 90 2.32 5.78 5.67
C SER A 90 0.88 6.16 5.27
N ALA A 91 0.58 6.27 3.97
CA ALA A 91 -0.76 6.59 3.46
C ALA A 91 -1.67 5.36 3.34
N HIS A 92 -1.08 4.16 3.14
CA HIS A 92 -1.78 2.89 3.08
C HIS A 92 -2.15 2.33 4.46
N GLY A 93 -1.36 2.66 5.49
CA GLY A 93 -1.62 2.25 6.87
C GLY A 93 -2.84 2.94 7.50
N ASN A 94 -3.48 2.27 8.47
CA ASN A 94 -4.64 2.74 9.25
C ASN A 94 -4.38 4.01 10.12
N GLY A 95 -3.27 4.73 9.92
CA GLY A 95 -2.86 5.91 10.70
C GLY A 95 -2.86 7.24 9.95
N GLY A 96 -3.01 7.27 8.61
CA GLY A 96 -2.78 8.48 7.80
C GLY A 96 -3.63 9.70 8.16
N LYS A 97 -4.93 9.50 8.47
CA LYS A 97 -5.84 10.53 9.01
C LYS A 97 -6.74 10.06 10.15
N GLN A 98 -6.73 8.77 10.49
CA GLN A 98 -7.58 8.22 11.55
C GLN A 98 -7.03 8.58 12.94
N ARG A 99 -7.31 9.81 13.40
CA ARG A 99 -6.90 10.31 14.74
C ARG A 99 -7.53 9.56 15.92
N LYS A 100 -8.58 8.77 15.67
CA LYS A 100 -9.33 8.01 16.69
C LYS A 100 -9.59 6.61 16.15
N GLN A 101 -9.14 5.58 16.86
CA GLN A 101 -9.43 4.20 16.52
C GLN A 101 -10.95 3.95 16.60
N LYS A 102 -11.48 3.02 15.79
CA LYS A 102 -12.90 2.63 15.87
C LYS A 102 -13.11 1.73 17.09
N ASP A 103 -14.30 1.81 17.69
CA ASP A 103 -14.77 0.86 18.69
C ASP A 103 -14.63 -0.58 18.16
N THR A 104 -14.21 -1.50 19.03
CA THR A 104 -13.81 -2.87 18.68
C THR A 104 -14.47 -3.87 19.62
N ILE A 105 -14.34 -5.16 19.32
CA ILE A 105 -14.69 -6.26 20.22
C ILE A 105 -13.40 -6.90 20.72
N ILE A 106 -13.26 -7.09 22.03
CA ILE A 106 -12.07 -7.73 22.61
C ILE A 106 -12.01 -9.19 22.09
N PRO A 107 -10.92 -9.60 21.42
CA PRO A 107 -10.84 -10.91 20.78
C PRO A 107 -10.82 -12.02 21.83
N CYS A 108 -11.37 -13.18 21.50
CA CYS A 108 -11.46 -14.31 22.45
C CYS A 108 -10.13 -15.08 22.65
N THR A 109 -9.08 -14.67 21.94
CA THR A 109 -7.68 -14.99 22.23
C THR A 109 -7.06 -14.08 23.31
N ASN A 110 -7.81 -13.08 23.81
CA ASN A 110 -7.36 -12.29 24.95
C ASN A 110 -7.15 -13.19 26.18
N PRO A 111 -6.02 -13.07 26.92
CA PRO A 111 -5.73 -13.92 28.08
C PRO A 111 -6.77 -13.85 29.20
N THR A 112 -7.49 -12.73 29.30
CA THR A 112 -8.55 -12.52 30.27
C THR A 112 -9.87 -13.04 29.70
N ILE A 113 -10.15 -14.34 29.92
CA ILE A 113 -11.34 -15.03 29.38
C ILE A 113 -12.65 -14.26 29.67
N SER A 114 -12.76 -13.64 30.85
CA SER A 114 -13.94 -12.83 31.23
C SER A 114 -14.13 -11.55 30.41
N MET A 115 -13.19 -11.19 29.54
CA MET A 115 -13.26 -10.03 28.64
C MET A 115 -13.46 -10.41 27.15
N CYS A 116 -13.35 -11.70 26.78
CA CYS A 116 -13.68 -12.20 25.44
C CYS A 116 -15.07 -11.73 24.99
N GLY A 117 -15.15 -11.20 23.76
CA GLY A 117 -16.42 -10.80 23.15
C GLY A 117 -17.03 -9.50 23.69
N LYS A 118 -16.40 -8.83 24.66
CA LYS A 118 -16.92 -7.55 25.18
C LYS A 118 -16.65 -6.40 24.20
N PRO A 119 -17.61 -5.49 23.98
CA PRO A 119 -17.37 -4.28 23.22
C PRO A 119 -16.45 -3.33 24.00
N GLN A 120 -15.43 -2.82 23.32
CA GLN A 120 -14.52 -1.81 23.85
C GLN A 120 -14.65 -0.52 23.04
N LYS A 121 -15.04 0.55 23.72
CA LYS A 121 -14.96 1.91 23.15
C LYS A 121 -13.51 2.36 23.09
N MET A 122 -13.09 2.98 21.99
CA MET A 122 -11.73 3.51 21.84
C MET A 122 -11.64 5.02 22.15
N THR A 123 -12.77 5.65 22.47
CA THR A 123 -12.83 7.02 22.99
C THR A 123 -13.37 7.09 24.43
N ASN A 124 -12.98 8.13 25.16
CA ASN A 124 -13.63 8.53 26.40
C ASN A 124 -15.02 9.17 26.13
N GLU A 125 -15.74 9.52 27.18
CA GLU A 125 -17.08 10.14 27.10
C GLU A 125 -17.06 11.52 26.42
N ASN A 126 -15.93 12.24 26.55
CA ASN A 126 -15.66 13.51 25.85
C ASN A 126 -15.31 13.32 24.36
N GLY A 127 -15.27 12.07 23.88
CA GLY A 127 -14.95 11.72 22.49
C GLY A 127 -13.45 11.76 22.14
N GLU A 128 -12.55 11.94 23.09
CA GLU A 128 -11.09 11.89 22.89
C GLU A 128 -10.60 10.45 22.85
N ALA A 129 -9.50 10.16 22.15
CA ALA A 129 -8.95 8.80 22.07
C ALA A 129 -8.41 8.34 23.44
N LYS A 130 -8.69 7.09 23.82
CA LYS A 130 -8.15 6.49 25.05
C LYS A 130 -6.64 6.29 24.95
N GLY A 131 -5.95 6.45 26.08
CA GLY A 131 -4.54 6.11 26.20
C GLY A 131 -4.29 4.61 26.21
N LEU A 132 -3.08 4.19 25.84
CA LEU A 132 -2.66 2.78 25.79
C LEU A 132 -2.94 2.02 27.09
N GLN A 133 -2.67 2.66 28.23
CA GLN A 133 -2.89 2.08 29.56
C GLN A 133 -4.37 1.72 29.78
N ALA A 134 -5.29 2.67 29.61
CA ALA A 134 -6.72 2.44 29.80
C ALA A 134 -7.25 1.33 28.88
N MET A 135 -6.81 1.30 27.62
CA MET A 135 -7.23 0.26 26.67
C MET A 135 -6.75 -1.15 27.05
N LEU A 136 -5.60 -1.26 27.73
CA LEU A 136 -5.04 -2.53 28.19
C LEU A 136 -5.58 -2.96 29.56
N GLU A 137 -5.82 -2.01 30.47
CA GLU A 137 -6.48 -2.27 31.76
C GLU A 137 -7.93 -2.74 31.56
N GLU A 138 -8.66 -2.14 30.60
CA GLU A 138 -9.97 -2.62 30.13
C GLU A 138 -9.93 -4.02 29.49
N ARG A 139 -8.75 -4.54 29.16
CA ARG A 139 -8.52 -5.90 28.67
C ARG A 139 -7.97 -6.84 29.76
N GLY A 140 -7.92 -6.37 31.00
CA GLY A 140 -7.46 -7.13 32.17
C GLY A 140 -5.94 -7.26 32.30
N PHE A 141 -5.15 -6.44 31.59
CA PHE A 141 -3.70 -6.45 31.75
C PHE A 141 -3.26 -5.53 32.89
N ASP A 142 -2.37 -6.01 33.77
CA ASP A 142 -1.66 -5.17 34.75
C ASP A 142 -0.57 -4.35 34.07
N MET A 143 -0.75 -3.03 34.04
CA MET A 143 0.16 -2.06 33.40
C MET A 143 1.16 -1.44 34.37
N LYS A 144 1.18 -1.86 35.64
CA LYS A 144 2.04 -1.28 36.68
C LYS A 144 3.53 -1.41 36.31
N GLY A 145 4.21 -0.26 36.27
CA GLY A 145 5.64 -0.18 35.91
C GLY A 145 5.94 -0.36 34.42
N MET A 146 4.94 -0.58 33.57
CA MET A 146 5.14 -0.68 32.13
C MET A 146 5.20 0.70 31.48
N ARG A 147 6.22 0.94 30.66
CA ARG A 147 6.34 2.17 29.84
C ARG A 147 5.37 2.15 28.67
N ALA A 148 4.89 3.33 28.26
CA ALA A 148 3.98 3.46 27.10
C ALA A 148 4.61 2.95 25.79
N LYS A 149 5.87 3.31 25.50
CA LYS A 149 6.61 2.91 24.30
C LYS A 149 8.10 2.73 24.61
N CYS A 150 8.79 1.84 23.91
CA CYS A 150 10.25 1.77 23.91
C CYS A 150 10.87 2.87 23.04
N THR A 151 12.08 3.30 23.39
CA THR A 151 12.90 4.22 22.62
C THR A 151 14.30 3.62 22.46
N PRO A 152 14.89 3.56 21.25
CA PRO A 152 14.31 3.98 19.97
C PRO A 152 13.33 2.95 19.35
N ILE A 153 13.54 1.66 19.59
CA ILE A 153 12.80 0.54 19.00
C ILE A 153 12.50 -0.50 20.10
N CYS A 154 11.46 -1.30 19.94
CA CYS A 154 11.18 -2.42 20.85
C CYS A 154 12.17 -3.58 20.62
N PRO A 155 12.66 -4.27 21.67
CA PRO A 155 13.42 -5.51 21.51
C PRO A 155 12.58 -6.58 20.82
N PHE A 156 13.18 -7.30 19.86
CA PHE A 156 12.49 -8.31 19.06
C PHE A 156 11.97 -9.49 19.90
N GLU A 157 12.72 -9.89 20.92
CA GLU A 157 12.46 -11.10 21.74
C GLU A 157 11.44 -10.88 22.87
N ASN A 158 10.90 -9.66 23.06
CA ASN A 158 10.03 -9.35 24.20
C ASN A 158 8.78 -8.58 23.78
N ASP A 159 7.70 -9.32 23.51
CA ASP A 159 6.38 -8.79 23.15
C ASP A 159 5.65 -8.03 24.28
N ARG A 160 6.22 -7.97 25.49
CA ARG A 160 5.69 -7.22 26.65
C ARG A 160 6.61 -6.07 27.09
N CYS A 161 7.51 -5.60 26.23
CA CYS A 161 8.52 -4.60 26.58
C CYS A 161 7.96 -3.17 26.83
N CYS A 162 6.74 -2.90 26.35
CA CYS A 162 5.99 -1.65 26.51
C CYS A 162 4.52 -1.85 26.12
N MET A 163 3.64 -0.93 26.56
CA MET A 163 2.20 -0.97 26.29
C MET A 163 1.89 -0.99 24.78
N ALA A 164 2.60 -0.17 23.99
CA ALA A 164 2.39 -0.09 22.54
C ALA A 164 2.66 -1.42 21.82
N HIS A 165 3.71 -2.16 22.22
CA HIS A 165 4.04 -3.46 21.63
C HIS A 165 3.00 -4.50 22.04
N LEU A 166 2.66 -4.58 23.33
CA LEU A 166 1.63 -5.50 23.83
C LEU A 166 0.28 -5.29 23.14
N LEU A 167 -0.16 -4.04 22.97
CA LEU A 167 -1.40 -3.72 22.28
C LEU A 167 -1.34 -4.08 20.79
N SER A 168 -0.23 -3.79 20.11
CA SER A 168 -0.04 -4.15 18.69
C SER A 168 0.00 -5.65 18.41
N ARG A 169 0.14 -6.49 19.44
CA ARG A 169 0.10 -7.96 19.36
C ARG A 169 -1.27 -8.56 19.69
N GLN A 170 -2.25 -7.75 20.06
CA GLN A 170 -3.64 -8.21 20.20
C GLN A 170 -4.23 -8.54 18.82
N ASP A 171 -4.96 -9.64 18.68
CA ASP A 171 -5.46 -10.11 17.38
C ASP A 171 -6.33 -9.09 16.64
N ASP A 172 -7.11 -8.27 17.34
CA ASP A 172 -7.93 -7.22 16.71
C ASP A 172 -7.12 -6.03 16.20
N PHE A 173 -5.87 -5.87 16.66
CA PHE A 173 -4.90 -4.91 16.11
C PHE A 173 -4.05 -5.54 15.00
N VAL A 174 -3.61 -6.79 15.19
CA VAL A 174 -2.78 -7.53 14.21
C VAL A 174 -3.59 -7.78 12.92
N ASN A 175 -4.84 -8.19 13.05
CA ASN A 175 -5.73 -8.52 11.93
C ASN A 175 -6.62 -7.34 11.53
N GLN A 176 -6.26 -6.09 11.88
CA GLN A 176 -7.02 -4.91 11.49
C GLN A 176 -6.84 -4.61 9.99
N ILE A 177 -7.75 -5.15 9.17
CA ILE A 177 -7.88 -4.88 7.73
C ILE A 177 -7.84 -3.36 7.47
N SER A 178 -7.05 -2.94 6.47
CA SER A 178 -6.94 -1.51 6.12
C SER A 178 -8.18 -1.00 5.37
N MET A 179 -8.45 0.31 5.40
CA MET A 179 -9.54 0.89 4.59
C MET A 179 -9.38 0.61 3.09
N LEU A 180 -8.13 0.60 2.61
CA LEU A 180 -7.76 0.30 1.22
C LEU A 180 -8.01 -1.16 0.87
N GLU A 181 -7.51 -2.07 1.69
CA GLU A 181 -7.71 -3.52 1.57
C GLU A 181 -9.20 -3.89 1.61
N ALA A 182 -9.96 -3.30 2.53
CA ALA A 182 -11.41 -3.51 2.61
C ALA A 182 -12.13 -3.04 1.34
N ALA A 183 -11.75 -1.88 0.75
CA ALA A 183 -12.34 -1.41 -0.50
C ALA A 183 -12.08 -2.38 -1.67
N ILE A 184 -10.86 -2.90 -1.78
CA ILE A 184 -10.44 -3.85 -2.82
C ILE A 184 -11.14 -5.22 -2.65
N ILE A 185 -11.19 -5.75 -1.43
CA ILE A 185 -11.84 -7.03 -1.13
C ILE A 185 -13.35 -6.94 -1.38
N ASN A 186 -14.00 -5.81 -1.03
CA ASN A 186 -15.43 -5.60 -1.29
C ASN A 186 -15.78 -5.54 -2.79
N ARG A 187 -14.82 -5.18 -3.66
CA ARG A 187 -14.95 -5.27 -5.13
C ARG A 187 -14.65 -6.67 -5.68
N GLY A 188 -14.32 -7.64 -4.82
CA GLY A 188 -14.02 -9.02 -5.22
C GLY A 188 -12.59 -9.24 -5.71
N HIS A 189 -11.66 -8.33 -5.39
CA HIS A 189 -10.24 -8.43 -5.73
C HIS A 189 -9.38 -8.79 -4.51
N LEU A 190 -8.09 -9.01 -4.74
CA LEU A 190 -7.10 -9.30 -3.72
C LEU A 190 -6.20 -8.10 -3.48
N CYS A 191 -5.75 -7.93 -2.24
CA CYS A 191 -4.83 -6.87 -1.82
C CYS A 191 -3.62 -7.48 -1.11
N LEU A 192 -2.43 -6.98 -1.39
CA LEU A 192 -1.18 -7.42 -0.78
C LEU A 192 -0.27 -6.21 -0.52
N PHE A 193 0.32 -6.18 0.67
CA PHE A 193 1.32 -5.17 1.03
C PHE A 193 2.70 -5.79 1.05
N LEU A 194 3.66 -5.18 0.35
CA LEU A 194 5.05 -5.61 0.36
C LEU A 194 5.67 -5.38 1.75
N PRO A 195 6.67 -6.18 2.18
CA PRO A 195 7.39 -5.96 3.43
C PRO A 195 7.95 -4.54 3.54
N LYS A 196 7.77 -3.91 4.72
CA LYS A 196 8.21 -2.53 4.93
C LYS A 196 9.73 -2.40 4.83
N PHE A 197 10.19 -1.34 4.15
CA PHE A 197 11.61 -1.08 3.84
C PHE A 197 12.26 -2.06 2.85
N HIS A 198 11.47 -2.83 2.11
CA HIS A 198 11.95 -3.73 1.06
C HIS A 198 11.55 -3.24 -0.35
N CYS A 199 11.92 -2.02 -0.71
CA CYS A 199 11.63 -1.44 -2.03
C CYS A 199 12.26 -2.24 -3.18
N GLU A 200 13.32 -3.03 -2.91
CA GLU A 200 13.89 -3.96 -3.86
C GLU A 200 12.92 -5.06 -4.32
N LEU A 201 11.82 -5.30 -3.60
CA LEU A 201 10.76 -6.25 -4.00
C LEU A 201 9.72 -5.61 -4.94
N ASN A 202 9.60 -4.28 -4.95
CA ASN A 202 8.62 -3.58 -5.79
C ASN A 202 9.17 -3.37 -7.22
N PRO A 203 8.61 -4.01 -8.27
CA PRO A 203 9.14 -3.84 -9.63
C PRO A 203 8.90 -2.44 -10.20
N ILE A 204 7.92 -1.68 -9.69
CA ILE A 204 7.62 -0.32 -10.17
C ILE A 204 8.74 0.68 -9.84
N GLU A 205 9.58 0.41 -8.84
CA GLU A 205 10.78 1.20 -8.53
C GLU A 205 11.78 1.22 -9.69
N MET A 206 11.81 0.17 -10.51
CA MET A 206 12.63 0.15 -11.73
C MET A 206 11.99 0.97 -12.85
N TYR A 207 10.66 1.04 -12.91
CA TYR A 207 9.94 1.95 -13.80
C TYR A 207 10.13 3.42 -13.39
N TRP A 208 10.07 3.74 -12.09
CA TRP A 208 10.44 5.08 -11.59
C TRP A 208 11.89 5.42 -11.86
N GLY A 209 12.83 4.49 -11.61
CA GLY A 209 14.24 4.69 -11.94
C GLY A 209 14.46 4.99 -13.43
N TYR A 210 13.76 4.26 -14.31
CA TYR A 210 13.79 4.48 -15.76
C TYR A 210 13.20 5.86 -16.16
N ALA A 211 12.01 6.19 -15.66
CA ALA A 211 11.34 7.45 -15.97
C ALA A 211 12.12 8.67 -15.42
N LYS A 212 12.68 8.57 -14.20
CA LYS A 212 13.53 9.63 -13.62
C LYS A 212 14.84 9.77 -14.36
N TYR A 213 15.44 8.68 -14.82
CA TYR A 213 16.64 8.73 -15.66
C TYR A 213 16.40 9.53 -16.94
N HIS A 214 15.38 9.18 -17.73
CA HIS A 214 15.03 9.91 -18.95
C HIS A 214 14.52 11.34 -18.68
N TYR A 215 13.89 11.58 -17.55
CA TYR A 215 13.54 12.94 -17.14
C TYR A 215 14.82 13.77 -16.92
N CYS A 216 15.82 13.25 -16.19
CA CYS A 216 17.08 13.94 -15.91
C CYS A 216 17.93 14.26 -17.15
N GLU A 217 17.79 13.51 -18.24
CA GLU A 217 18.52 13.73 -19.51
C GLU A 217 18.13 15.03 -20.22
N VAL A 218 16.92 15.54 -19.97
CA VAL A 218 16.32 16.68 -20.68
C VAL A 218 16.39 17.94 -19.82
N PHE A 219 17.03 19.00 -20.33
CA PHE A 219 17.00 20.33 -19.70
C PHE A 219 15.61 20.96 -19.80
N LYS A 220 15.16 21.67 -18.76
CA LYS A 220 13.90 22.42 -18.73
C LYS A 220 14.18 23.85 -18.26
N ALA A 221 13.78 24.82 -19.07
CA ALA A 221 13.79 26.24 -18.70
C ALA A 221 12.56 26.63 -17.89
N THR A 222 11.43 25.94 -18.07
CA THR A 222 10.15 26.30 -17.43
C THR A 222 9.50 25.14 -16.67
N PHE A 223 8.63 25.47 -15.71
CA PHE A 223 7.81 24.45 -15.01
C PHE A 223 6.85 23.74 -15.99
N ALA A 224 6.35 24.44 -17.02
CA ALA A 224 5.49 23.83 -18.04
C ALA A 224 6.24 22.74 -18.85
N GLU A 225 7.49 23.01 -19.26
CA GLU A 225 8.36 22.00 -19.87
C GLU A 225 8.64 20.84 -18.91
N ALA A 226 8.85 21.11 -17.62
CA ALA A 226 9.03 20.06 -16.62
C ALA A 226 7.81 19.13 -16.55
N LYS A 227 6.58 19.67 -16.50
CA LYS A 227 5.34 18.87 -16.55
C LYS A 227 5.27 18.00 -17.81
N GLN A 228 5.54 18.59 -18.97
CA GLN A 228 5.50 17.88 -20.25
C GLN A 228 6.55 16.77 -20.32
N THR A 229 7.77 17.04 -19.81
CA THR A 229 8.85 16.05 -19.74
C THR A 229 8.48 14.90 -18.80
N THR A 230 7.85 15.16 -17.64
CA THR A 230 7.41 14.08 -16.74
C THR A 230 6.49 13.11 -17.45
N ILE A 231 5.47 13.58 -18.18
CA ILE A 231 4.56 12.71 -18.94
C ILE A 231 5.33 11.94 -20.02
N GLN A 232 6.19 12.64 -20.78
CA GLN A 232 7.04 12.02 -21.80
C GLN A 232 7.91 10.90 -21.24
N SER A 233 8.69 11.14 -20.18
CA SER A 233 9.58 10.13 -19.59
C SER A 233 8.84 8.94 -18.96
N LEU A 234 7.61 9.14 -18.49
CA LEU A 234 6.74 8.06 -18.00
C LEU A 234 6.20 7.19 -19.14
N ASP A 235 5.81 7.81 -20.26
CA ASP A 235 5.27 7.13 -21.44
C ASP A 235 6.36 6.55 -22.35
N ALA A 236 7.63 6.93 -22.13
CA ALA A 236 8.79 6.43 -22.87
C ALA A 236 9.12 4.96 -22.59
N CYS A 237 8.72 4.41 -21.44
CA CYS A 237 9.17 3.08 -21.02
C CYS A 237 8.57 1.96 -21.89
N PRO A 238 9.38 1.21 -22.67
CA PRO A 238 8.86 0.16 -23.52
C PRO A 238 8.23 -0.96 -22.69
N VAL A 239 7.10 -1.51 -23.15
CA VAL A 239 6.40 -2.62 -22.49
C VAL A 239 7.33 -3.83 -22.24
N GLU A 240 8.26 -4.09 -23.16
CA GLU A 240 9.28 -5.13 -23.02
C GLU A 240 10.27 -4.85 -21.86
N THR A 241 10.62 -3.58 -21.61
CA THR A 241 11.43 -3.16 -20.47
C THR A 241 10.68 -3.33 -19.16
N ILE A 242 9.39 -2.94 -19.11
CA ILE A 242 8.51 -3.15 -17.95
C ILE A 242 8.39 -4.64 -17.61
N ARG A 243 8.16 -5.50 -18.62
CA ARG A 243 8.16 -6.97 -18.47
C ARG A 243 9.49 -7.48 -17.90
N ARG A 244 10.63 -6.95 -18.32
CA ARG A 244 11.95 -7.33 -17.77
C ARG A 244 12.12 -6.91 -16.31
N PHE A 245 11.56 -5.77 -15.88
CA PHE A 245 11.59 -5.35 -14.48
C PHE A 245 10.79 -6.32 -13.60
N ILE A 246 9.57 -6.66 -14.01
CA ILE A 246 8.73 -7.67 -13.35
C ILE A 246 9.46 -9.02 -13.26
N ASN A 247 10.02 -9.51 -14.37
CA ASN A 247 10.70 -10.80 -14.43
C ASN A 247 12.04 -10.86 -13.68
N ARG A 248 12.66 -9.72 -13.35
CA ARG A 248 13.95 -9.65 -12.63
C ARG A 248 13.83 -9.78 -11.11
N LYS A 249 12.65 -9.58 -10.53
CA LYS A 249 12.47 -9.51 -9.07
C LYS A 249 12.06 -10.85 -8.46
N ILE A 250 12.45 -11.05 -7.20
CA ILE A 250 12.18 -12.24 -6.37
C ILE A 250 10.67 -12.44 -6.12
N LEU A 251 9.82 -11.52 -6.56
CA LEU A 251 8.37 -11.57 -6.42
C LEU A 251 7.73 -12.86 -6.98
N LYS A 252 8.30 -13.51 -8.01
CA LYS A 252 7.83 -14.85 -8.44
C LYS A 252 7.98 -15.93 -7.37
N VAL A 253 9.05 -15.86 -6.57
CA VAL A 253 9.26 -16.77 -5.43
C VAL A 253 8.34 -16.38 -4.28
N PHE A 254 8.20 -15.08 -4.00
CA PHE A 254 7.35 -14.58 -2.91
C PHE A 254 5.86 -14.83 -3.16
N LEU A 255 5.35 -14.57 -4.36
CA LEU A 255 3.95 -14.88 -4.74
C LEU A 255 3.73 -16.39 -4.93
N GLY A 256 4.76 -17.15 -5.30
CA GLY A 256 4.70 -18.62 -5.31
C GLY A 256 4.68 -19.24 -3.90
N SER A 257 5.25 -18.57 -2.89
CA SER A 257 5.20 -19.00 -1.49
C SER A 257 4.00 -18.44 -0.71
N LEU A 258 3.48 -17.28 -1.13
CA LEU A 258 2.13 -16.82 -0.80
C LEU A 258 1.10 -17.67 -1.56
N SER A 259 0.96 -18.92 -1.10
CA SER A 259 -0.34 -19.56 -1.19
C SER A 259 -1.33 -18.67 -0.42
N LEU A 260 -2.08 -17.88 -1.19
CA LEU A 260 -3.47 -17.60 -0.88
C LEU A 260 -4.11 -18.93 -0.43
N LYS A 261 -5.10 -18.90 0.47
CA LYS A 261 -5.55 -20.09 1.21
C LYS A 261 -6.18 -21.23 0.35
N GLU A 262 -6.13 -21.09 -0.97
CA GLU A 262 -6.47 -22.07 -2.01
C GLU A 262 -5.42 -21.98 -3.15
N PRO A 263 -5.10 -23.08 -3.85
CA PRO A 263 -3.95 -23.18 -4.77
C PRO A 263 -4.16 -22.46 -6.12
N LYS A 264 -4.16 -21.13 -6.11
CA LYS A 264 -4.42 -20.30 -7.31
C LYS A 264 -3.12 -19.87 -8.00
N SER A 265 -3.02 -20.13 -9.30
CA SER A 265 -1.88 -19.71 -10.12
C SER A 265 -1.90 -18.20 -10.41
N VAL A 266 -0.82 -17.49 -10.05
CA VAL A 266 -0.65 -16.05 -10.31
C VAL A 266 0.25 -15.84 -11.53
N GLU A 267 -0.24 -15.14 -12.56
CA GLU A 267 0.59 -14.60 -13.64
C GLU A 267 0.98 -13.14 -13.33
N ILE A 268 2.22 -12.77 -13.64
CA ILE A 268 2.83 -11.43 -13.45
C ILE A 268 3.43 -10.95 -14.76
#